data_AF-A0A376TQR8-F1
#
_entry.id   AF-A0A376TQR8-F1
#
_cell.length_a   1.000
_cell.length_b   1.000
_cell.length_c   1.000
_cell.angle_alpha   90.00
_cell.angle_beta   90.00
_cell.angle_gamma   90.00
#
_symmetry.space_group_name_H-M   'P 1'
#
loop_
_entity.id
_entity.type
_entity.pdbx_description
1 polymer ?
#
loop_
_entity_poly.entity_id
_entity_poly.type
_entity_poly.pdbx_seq_one_letter_code
_entity_poly.pdbx_strand_id
1 'polypeptide(L)'
;MATNTTNIANNTSNIATNTTNISNLTETVTNLGEDALKWDKDNGVFTAAHGTETTSKITNVKDGDLTTGSTDAVNGSQLKTTNDAVATNTTNIATNTTNISNLTETVTNLGEDALKWDKDNGVFTAAHGNNTASKITNILDGTVTATSSDAINGSQLYDLSSNIATYFGGNASVNTDGVFTGPTYKIGETNYYNVGDALAAINSSFSTSLGDALLWDATAGKFSAKHGTNGDASVITDVADGEISDSSSDAVNGSQLHGVSSYVVDALGVVPKSMQTAPSLRRRTPLLMLITIMSVMP
;
A
#
# COMPACT_ATOMS: atom_id res chain seq x y z
N MET A 1 -121.55 -21.23 -76.99
CA MET A 1 -120.59 -22.37 -76.92
C MET A 1 -119.18 -21.94 -77.28
N ALA A 2 -118.92 -21.32 -78.44
CA ALA A 2 -117.58 -20.89 -78.86
C ALA A 2 -116.83 -20.01 -77.83
N THR A 3 -117.50 -19.02 -77.23
CA THR A 3 -116.93 -18.15 -76.18
C THR A 3 -116.47 -18.93 -74.94
N ASN A 4 -117.24 -19.94 -74.51
CA ASN A 4 -116.86 -20.76 -73.36
C ASN A 4 -115.64 -21.62 -73.68
N THR A 5 -115.54 -22.16 -74.90
CA THR A 5 -114.36 -22.91 -75.37
C THR A 5 -113.10 -22.04 -75.34
N THR A 6 -113.15 -20.79 -75.82
CA THR A 6 -112.02 -19.84 -75.78
C THR A 6 -111.63 -19.47 -74.35
N ASN A 7 -112.60 -19.16 -73.48
CA ASN A 7 -112.33 -18.83 -72.08
C ASN A 7 -111.69 -20.00 -71.34
N ILE A 8 -112.15 -21.23 -71.58
CA ILE A 8 -111.54 -22.45 -71.01
C ILE A 8 -110.10 -22.61 -71.50
N ALA A 9 -109.83 -22.44 -72.80
CA ALA A 9 -108.46 -22.54 -73.33
C ALA A 9 -107.52 -21.48 -72.74
N ASN A 10 -107.97 -20.22 -72.62
CA ASN A 10 -107.21 -19.15 -71.98
C ASN A 10 -106.94 -19.43 -70.50
N ASN A 11 -107.95 -19.91 -69.76
CA ASN A 11 -107.79 -20.29 -68.35
C ASN A 11 -106.79 -21.45 -68.21
N THR A 12 -106.85 -22.46 -69.07
CA THR A 12 -105.88 -23.57 -69.10
C THR A 12 -104.46 -23.06 -69.33
N SER A 13 -104.27 -22.15 -70.30
CA SER A 13 -102.95 -21.54 -70.56
C SER A 13 -102.45 -20.73 -69.36
N ASN A 14 -103.31 -19.88 -68.77
CA ASN A 14 -102.97 -19.09 -67.59
C ASN A 14 -102.60 -19.97 -66.40
N ILE A 15 -103.34 -21.07 -66.19
CA ILE A 15 -103.04 -22.05 -65.13
C ILE A 15 -101.69 -22.73 -65.39
N ALA A 16 -101.40 -23.12 -66.62
CA ALA A 16 -100.10 -23.70 -66.98
C ALA A 16 -98.96 -22.70 -66.71
N THR A 17 -99.10 -21.45 -67.15
CA THR A 17 -98.13 -20.37 -66.87
C THR A 17 -97.96 -20.14 -65.37
N ASN A 18 -99.06 -20.07 -64.61
CA ASN A 18 -99.01 -19.91 -63.16
C ASN A 18 -98.32 -21.10 -62.48
N THR A 19 -98.54 -22.32 -62.98
CA THR A 19 -97.90 -23.53 -62.45
C THR A 19 -96.38 -23.47 -62.62
N THR A 20 -95.90 -23.07 -63.81
CA THR A 20 -94.47 -22.85 -64.05
C THR A 20 -93.90 -21.75 -63.16
N ASN A 21 -94.60 -20.61 -63.05
CA ASN A 21 -94.15 -19.51 -62.20
C ASN A 21 -94.03 -19.92 -60.73
N ILE A 22 -94.99 -20.69 -60.20
CA ILE A 22 -94.96 -21.21 -58.83
C ILE A 22 -93.79 -22.19 -58.64
N SER A 23 -93.51 -23.05 -59.63
CA SER A 23 -92.36 -23.95 -59.58
C SER A 23 -91.03 -23.19 -59.49
N ASN A 24 -90.85 -22.17 -60.34
CA ASN A 24 -89.64 -21.34 -60.34
C ASN A 24 -89.48 -20.56 -59.02
N LEU A 25 -90.59 -20.06 -58.46
CA LEU A 25 -90.59 -19.42 -57.15
C LEU A 25 -90.22 -20.40 -56.03
N THR A 26 -90.72 -21.63 -56.08
CA THR A 26 -90.41 -22.68 -55.09
C THR A 26 -88.92 -23.03 -55.11
N GLU A 27 -88.34 -23.16 -56.29
CA GLU A 27 -86.90 -23.37 -56.45
C GLU A 27 -86.10 -22.17 -55.91
N THR A 28 -86.49 -20.95 -56.30
CA THR A 28 -85.83 -19.71 -55.82
C THR A 28 -85.86 -19.62 -54.29
N VAL A 29 -87.00 -19.92 -53.67
CA VAL A 29 -87.14 -19.90 -52.20
C VAL A 29 -86.32 -21.00 -51.54
N THR A 30 -86.26 -22.18 -52.13
CA THR A 30 -85.41 -23.28 -51.63
C THR A 30 -83.94 -22.87 -51.64
N ASN A 31 -83.46 -22.32 -52.76
CA ASN A 31 -82.07 -21.89 -52.91
C ASN A 31 -81.72 -20.74 -51.96
N LEU A 32 -82.60 -19.74 -51.80
CA LEU A 32 -82.42 -18.69 -50.79
C LEU A 32 -82.39 -19.26 -49.37
N GLY A 33 -83.20 -20.28 -49.13
CA GLY A 33 -83.19 -21.04 -47.89
C GLY A 33 -81.84 -21.71 -47.65
N GLU A 34 -81.19 -22.27 -48.67
CA GLU A 34 -79.90 -22.96 -48.54
C GLU A 34 -78.72 -22.01 -48.34
N ASP A 35 -78.69 -20.88 -49.06
CA ASP A 35 -77.55 -19.94 -49.07
C ASP A 35 -77.57 -18.88 -47.97
N ALA A 36 -78.70 -18.71 -47.26
CA ALA A 36 -78.81 -17.72 -46.19
C ALA A 36 -78.08 -18.15 -44.90
N LEU A 37 -77.61 -17.16 -44.12
CA LEU A 37 -77.23 -17.39 -42.73
C LEU A 37 -78.47 -17.79 -41.93
N LYS A 38 -78.49 -19.02 -41.42
CA LYS A 38 -79.66 -19.59 -40.73
C LYS A 38 -79.58 -19.34 -39.24
N TRP A 39 -80.73 -19.07 -38.64
CA TRP A 39 -80.89 -19.17 -37.20
C TRP A 39 -80.98 -20.65 -36.80
N ASP A 40 -79.99 -21.10 -36.05
CA ASP A 40 -80.01 -22.38 -35.37
C ASP A 40 -80.77 -22.21 -34.04
N LYS A 41 -82.03 -22.66 -34.03
CA LYS A 41 -82.92 -22.53 -32.88
C LYS A 41 -82.47 -23.37 -31.69
N ASP A 42 -81.86 -24.51 -31.94
CA ASP A 42 -81.49 -25.46 -30.89
C ASP A 42 -80.25 -24.94 -30.14
N ASN A 43 -79.35 -24.24 -30.84
CA ASN A 43 -78.16 -23.63 -30.26
C ASN A 43 -78.28 -22.12 -29.95
N GLY A 44 -79.34 -21.47 -30.43
CA GLY A 44 -79.59 -20.04 -30.19
C GLY A 44 -78.58 -19.11 -30.88
N VAL A 45 -78.11 -19.46 -32.08
CA VAL A 45 -77.08 -18.69 -32.82
C VAL A 45 -77.40 -18.62 -34.31
N PHE A 46 -76.81 -17.66 -35.00
CA PHE A 46 -76.71 -17.74 -36.47
C PHE A 46 -75.55 -18.66 -36.87
N THR A 47 -75.80 -19.60 -37.76
CA THR A 47 -74.78 -20.52 -38.26
C THR A 47 -74.20 -20.04 -39.59
N ALA A 48 -72.88 -20.14 -39.71
CA ALA A 48 -72.14 -19.97 -40.96
C ALA A 48 -71.86 -21.30 -41.67
N ALA A 49 -72.47 -22.41 -41.23
CA ALA A 49 -72.39 -23.68 -41.95
C ALA A 49 -73.12 -23.57 -43.29
N HIS A 50 -72.53 -24.15 -44.35
CA HIS A 50 -73.11 -24.16 -45.69
C HIS A 50 -72.77 -25.48 -46.40
N GLY A 51 -73.75 -26.08 -47.05
CA GLY A 51 -73.60 -27.40 -47.66
C GLY A 51 -73.20 -28.48 -46.65
N THR A 52 -72.09 -29.17 -46.91
CA THR A 52 -71.52 -30.21 -46.03
C THR A 52 -70.51 -29.66 -45.02
N GLU A 53 -70.15 -28.38 -45.12
CA GLU A 53 -69.15 -27.75 -44.24
C GLU A 53 -69.79 -27.30 -42.93
N THR A 54 -69.17 -27.71 -41.82
CA THR A 54 -69.65 -27.34 -40.48
C THR A 54 -69.24 -25.93 -40.08
N THR A 55 -68.27 -25.31 -40.79
CA THR A 55 -67.84 -23.93 -40.57
C THR A 55 -67.47 -23.26 -41.90
N SER A 56 -67.79 -21.98 -42.05
CA SER A 56 -67.38 -21.17 -43.20
C SER A 56 -66.78 -19.84 -42.76
N LYS A 57 -65.99 -19.21 -43.65
CA LYS A 57 -65.48 -17.86 -43.42
C LYS A 57 -66.58 -16.83 -43.65
N ILE A 58 -66.66 -15.85 -42.76
CA ILE A 58 -67.39 -14.60 -43.00
C ILE A 58 -66.34 -13.56 -43.41
N THR A 59 -66.37 -13.14 -44.67
CA THR A 59 -65.43 -12.17 -45.25
C THR A 59 -66.13 -10.83 -45.55
N ASN A 60 -65.36 -9.81 -45.95
CA ASN A 60 -65.83 -8.44 -46.15
C ASN A 60 -66.47 -7.82 -44.90
N VAL A 61 -66.07 -8.30 -43.72
CA VAL A 61 -66.40 -7.70 -42.44
C VAL A 61 -65.61 -6.40 -42.33
N LYS A 62 -66.33 -5.28 -42.36
CA LYS A 62 -65.76 -3.96 -42.07
C LYS A 62 -65.21 -3.96 -40.64
N ASP A 63 -64.12 -3.23 -40.40
CA ASP A 63 -63.58 -3.04 -39.06
C ASP A 63 -64.69 -2.67 -38.08
N GLY A 64 -64.82 -3.45 -37.00
CA GLY A 64 -65.78 -3.17 -35.95
C GLY A 64 -65.32 -2.03 -35.06
N ASP A 65 -66.25 -1.28 -34.49
CA ASP A 65 -65.87 -0.18 -33.59
C ASP A 65 -65.25 -0.75 -32.30
N LEU A 66 -63.99 -0.40 -32.01
CA LEU A 66 -63.25 -0.85 -30.82
C LEU A 66 -63.53 0.05 -29.61
N THR A 67 -64.81 0.20 -29.27
CA THR A 67 -65.27 1.02 -28.14
C THR A 67 -65.80 0.16 -27.00
N THR A 68 -65.82 0.71 -25.78
CA THR A 68 -66.40 0.03 -24.63
C THR A 68 -67.88 -0.26 -24.88
N GLY A 69 -68.27 -1.54 -24.81
CA GLY A 69 -69.65 -1.97 -25.04
C GLY A 69 -70.02 -2.24 -26.50
N SER A 70 -69.07 -2.14 -27.43
CA SER A 70 -69.29 -2.55 -28.82
C SER A 70 -69.68 -4.03 -28.92
N THR A 71 -70.61 -4.32 -29.81
CA THR A 71 -71.05 -5.67 -30.17
C THR A 71 -70.69 -6.01 -31.62
N ASP A 72 -69.87 -5.17 -32.26
CA ASP A 72 -69.43 -5.39 -33.63
C ASP A 72 -68.50 -6.59 -33.71
N ALA A 73 -68.59 -7.34 -34.81
CA ALA A 73 -67.60 -8.34 -35.14
C ALA A 73 -66.28 -7.65 -35.52
N VAL A 74 -65.16 -8.12 -34.96
CA VAL A 74 -63.83 -7.68 -35.38
C VAL A 74 -63.30 -8.55 -36.51
N ASN A 75 -62.56 -7.95 -37.44
CA ASN A 75 -61.95 -8.70 -38.52
C ASN A 75 -60.47 -9.05 -38.25
N GLY A 76 -59.88 -9.80 -39.17
CA GLY A 76 -58.50 -10.27 -39.03
C GLY A 76 -57.45 -9.15 -38.95
N SER A 77 -57.65 -8.01 -39.61
CA SER A 77 -56.70 -6.88 -39.54
C SER A 77 -56.63 -6.27 -38.15
N GLN A 78 -57.77 -6.07 -37.49
CA GLN A 78 -57.80 -5.51 -36.13
C GLN A 78 -57.13 -6.44 -35.11
N LEU A 79 -57.40 -7.75 -35.21
CA LEU A 79 -56.72 -8.75 -34.37
C LEU A 79 -55.22 -8.83 -34.68
N LYS A 80 -54.83 -8.70 -35.96
CA LYS A 80 -53.42 -8.69 -36.38
C LYS A 80 -52.66 -7.51 -35.78
N THR A 81 -53.23 -6.30 -35.81
CA THR A 81 -52.62 -5.11 -35.18
C THR A 81 -52.36 -5.36 -33.69
N THR A 82 -53.32 -5.95 -32.98
CA THR A 82 -53.13 -6.31 -31.56
C THR A 82 -52.02 -7.33 -31.39
N ASN A 83 -52.02 -8.40 -32.20
CA ASN A 83 -51.01 -9.45 -32.13
C ASN A 83 -49.59 -8.94 -32.46
N ASP A 84 -49.46 -7.95 -33.35
CA ASP A 84 -48.16 -7.34 -33.67
C ASP A 84 -47.62 -6.50 -32.51
N ALA A 85 -48.50 -5.77 -31.80
CA ALA A 85 -48.13 -5.06 -30.58
C ALA A 85 -47.70 -6.03 -29.48
N VAL A 86 -48.42 -7.16 -29.31
CA VAL A 86 -48.07 -8.22 -28.35
C VAL A 86 -46.73 -8.88 -28.72
N ALA A 87 -46.48 -9.16 -30.00
CA ALA A 87 -45.20 -9.70 -30.46
C ALA A 87 -44.05 -8.73 -30.17
N THR A 88 -44.26 -7.43 -30.45
CA THR A 88 -43.28 -6.37 -30.13
C THR A 88 -43.00 -6.31 -28.63
N ASN A 89 -44.04 -6.35 -27.78
CA ASN A 89 -43.88 -6.40 -26.32
C ASN A 89 -43.10 -7.64 -25.89
N THR A 90 -43.36 -8.79 -26.50
CA THR A 90 -42.62 -10.04 -26.21
C THR A 90 -41.13 -9.91 -26.52
N THR A 91 -40.79 -9.33 -27.68
CA THR A 91 -39.39 -9.04 -28.03
C THR A 91 -38.75 -8.05 -27.06
N ASN A 92 -39.43 -6.94 -26.73
CA ASN A 92 -38.93 -5.95 -25.78
C ASN A 92 -38.66 -6.55 -24.39
N ILE A 93 -39.55 -7.43 -23.90
CA ILE A 93 -39.36 -8.13 -22.62
C ILE A 93 -38.15 -9.06 -22.67
N ALA A 94 -37.95 -9.80 -23.76
CA ALA A 94 -36.78 -10.66 -23.94
C ALA A 94 -35.48 -9.83 -23.94
N THR A 95 -35.45 -8.71 -24.67
CA THR A 95 -34.31 -7.77 -24.67
C THR A 95 -34.04 -7.20 -23.28
N ASN A 96 -35.07 -6.77 -22.56
CA ASN A 96 -34.91 -6.25 -21.20
C ASN A 96 -34.37 -7.31 -20.24
N THR A 97 -34.80 -8.56 -20.39
CA THR A 97 -34.30 -9.70 -19.60
C THR A 97 -32.80 -9.89 -19.80
N THR A 98 -32.34 -9.89 -21.06
CA THR A 98 -30.91 -9.97 -21.38
C THR A 98 -30.12 -8.79 -20.82
N ASN A 99 -30.64 -7.56 -20.96
CA ASN A 99 -29.99 -6.37 -20.44
C ASN A 99 -29.83 -6.41 -18.91
N ILE A 100 -30.86 -6.86 -18.19
CA ILE A 100 -30.82 -7.03 -16.73
C ILE A 100 -29.79 -8.09 -16.33
N SER A 101 -29.70 -9.20 -17.07
CA SER A 101 -28.69 -10.23 -16.84
C SER A 101 -27.28 -9.67 -16.97
N ASN A 102 -27.00 -8.94 -18.07
CA ASN A 102 -25.69 -8.33 -18.32
C ASN A 102 -25.33 -7.28 -17.25
N LEU A 103 -26.31 -6.49 -16.81
CA LEU A 103 -26.12 -5.53 -15.71
C LEU A 103 -25.80 -6.25 -14.40
N THR A 104 -26.48 -7.36 -14.11
CA THR A 104 -26.24 -8.15 -12.89
C THR A 104 -24.83 -8.72 -12.88
N GLU A 105 -24.36 -9.25 -14.01
CA GLU A 105 -22.99 -9.73 -14.17
C GLU A 105 -21.97 -8.59 -13.97
N THR A 106 -22.19 -7.45 -14.62
CA THR A 106 -21.32 -6.28 -14.49
C THR A 106 -21.22 -5.81 -13.04
N VAL A 107 -22.35 -5.70 -12.34
CA VAL A 107 -22.40 -5.30 -10.93
C VAL A 107 -21.71 -6.33 -10.03
N THR A 108 -21.86 -7.62 -10.32
CA THR A 108 -21.18 -8.69 -9.58
C THR A 108 -19.67 -8.59 -9.73
N ASN A 109 -19.18 -8.42 -10.96
CA ASN A 109 -17.75 -8.30 -11.27
C ASN A 109 -17.14 -7.03 -10.63
N LEU A 110 -17.82 -5.88 -10.75
CA LEU A 110 -17.43 -4.66 -10.03
C LEU A 110 -17.41 -4.86 -8.52
N GLY A 111 -18.38 -5.63 -8.02
CA GLY A 111 -18.41 -6.10 -6.65
C GLY A 111 -17.11 -6.80 -6.31
N GLU A 112 -16.72 -7.85 -7.02
CA GLU A 112 -15.53 -8.67 -6.74
C GLU A 112 -14.19 -7.92 -6.82
N ASP A 113 -14.02 -7.02 -7.79
CA ASP A 113 -12.73 -6.37 -8.09
C ASP A 113 -12.48 -5.04 -7.34
N ALA A 114 -13.50 -4.48 -6.68
CA ALA A 114 -13.37 -3.21 -5.97
C ALA A 114 -12.69 -3.34 -4.59
N LEU A 115 -12.14 -2.23 -4.09
CA LEU A 115 -11.81 -2.10 -2.66
C LEU A 115 -13.12 -2.09 -1.86
N LYS A 116 -13.36 -3.14 -1.08
CA LYS A 116 -14.62 -3.33 -0.35
C LYS A 116 -14.53 -2.77 1.05
N TRP A 117 -15.64 -2.23 1.55
CA TRP A 117 -15.78 -1.96 2.98
C TRP A 117 -15.92 -3.28 3.75
N ASP A 118 -14.92 -3.58 4.56
CA ASP A 118 -14.96 -4.64 5.55
C ASP A 118 -15.62 -4.07 6.82
N LYS A 119 -16.91 -4.37 7.00
CA LYS A 119 -17.70 -3.86 8.13
C LYS A 119 -17.20 -4.37 9.47
N ASP A 120 -16.70 -5.60 9.51
CA ASP A 120 -16.30 -6.25 10.76
C ASP A 120 -15.00 -5.66 11.27
N ASN A 121 -14.10 -5.30 10.34
CA ASN A 121 -12.83 -4.64 10.67
C ASN A 121 -12.87 -3.11 10.60
N GLY A 122 -13.94 -2.52 10.07
CA GLY A 122 -14.11 -1.07 9.96
C GLY A 122 -13.13 -0.39 9.00
N VAL A 123 -12.75 -1.07 7.91
CA VAL A 123 -11.74 -0.59 6.95
C VAL A 123 -12.12 -0.92 5.51
N PHE A 124 -11.51 -0.24 4.54
CA PHE A 124 -11.49 -0.74 3.16
C PHE A 124 -10.43 -1.83 3.02
N THR A 125 -10.81 -2.99 2.50
CA THR A 125 -9.90 -4.11 2.26
C THR A 125 -9.46 -4.18 0.81
N ALA A 126 -8.18 -4.48 0.61
CA ALA A 126 -7.58 -4.83 -0.68
C ALA A 126 -7.42 -6.35 -0.86
N ALA A 127 -8.09 -7.17 -0.04
CA ALA A 127 -8.13 -8.61 -0.25
C ALA A 127 -8.88 -8.93 -1.56
N HIS A 128 -8.33 -9.85 -2.35
CA HIS A 128 -8.91 -10.27 -3.63
C HIS A 128 -8.68 -11.77 -3.85
N GLY A 129 -9.72 -12.48 -4.30
CA GLY A 129 -9.67 -13.93 -4.51
C GLY A 129 -9.32 -14.72 -3.23
N ASN A 130 -8.33 -15.60 -3.34
CA ASN A 130 -7.82 -16.42 -2.23
C ASN A 130 -6.67 -15.76 -1.46
N ASN A 131 -6.26 -14.55 -1.85
CA ASN A 131 -5.21 -13.80 -1.16
C ASN A 131 -5.81 -12.99 0.00
N THR A 132 -5.14 -13.03 1.16
CA THR A 132 -5.53 -12.23 2.32
C THR A 132 -5.19 -10.73 2.17
N ALA A 133 -4.24 -10.37 1.30
CA ALA A 133 -3.87 -8.98 0.99
C ALA A 133 -3.33 -8.83 -0.45
N SER A 134 -3.63 -7.70 -1.09
CA SER A 134 -3.11 -7.35 -2.43
C SER A 134 -2.29 -6.06 -2.39
N LYS A 135 -1.41 -5.89 -3.39
CA LYS A 135 -0.69 -4.63 -3.58
C LYS A 135 -1.63 -3.57 -4.16
N ILE A 136 -1.53 -2.34 -3.65
CA ILE A 136 -2.10 -1.15 -4.29
C ILE A 136 -0.93 -0.39 -4.91
N THR A 137 -0.90 -0.33 -6.24
CA THR A 137 0.20 0.30 -7.01
C THR A 137 -0.32 1.51 -7.79
N ASN A 138 0.58 2.21 -8.48
CA ASN A 138 0.28 3.42 -9.24
C ASN A 138 -0.31 4.54 -8.37
N ILE A 139 0.13 4.57 -7.11
CA ILE A 139 -0.17 5.63 -6.15
C ILE A 139 0.80 6.77 -6.41
N LEU A 140 0.26 7.96 -6.72
CA LEU A 140 1.05 9.19 -6.78
C LEU A 140 1.64 9.50 -5.40
N ASP A 141 2.79 10.17 -5.36
CA ASP A 141 3.40 10.61 -4.10
C ASP A 141 2.38 11.35 -3.23
N GLY A 142 2.16 10.85 -2.02
CA GLY A 142 1.25 11.45 -1.06
C GLY A 142 1.86 12.69 -0.42
N THR A 143 1.05 13.67 -0.05
CA THR A 143 1.55 14.84 0.68
C THR A 143 2.04 14.43 2.05
N VAL A 144 3.27 14.78 2.45
CA VAL A 144 3.82 14.44 3.78
C VAL A 144 3.73 15.66 4.71
N THR A 145 2.67 15.70 5.51
CA THR A 145 2.44 16.73 6.55
C THR A 145 1.78 16.11 7.79
N ALA A 146 1.74 16.84 8.90
CA ALA A 146 1.19 16.35 10.16
C ALA A 146 -0.30 15.97 10.12
N THR A 147 -1.05 16.42 9.11
CA THR A 147 -2.49 16.21 8.97
C THR A 147 -2.87 15.52 7.67
N SER A 148 -1.90 14.99 6.92
CA SER A 148 -2.19 14.34 5.63
C SER A 148 -3.00 13.06 5.81
N SER A 149 -3.91 12.82 4.87
CA SER A 149 -4.66 11.58 4.70
C SER A 149 -4.27 10.84 3.42
N ASP A 150 -3.25 11.31 2.72
CA ASP A 150 -2.79 10.71 1.48
C ASP A 150 -2.05 9.41 1.78
N ALA A 151 -2.29 8.38 0.96
CA ALA A 151 -1.42 7.22 0.95
C ALA A 151 -0.04 7.63 0.41
N ILE A 152 1.03 7.18 1.06
CA ILE A 152 2.40 7.31 0.53
C ILE A 152 2.74 6.08 -0.31
N ASN A 153 3.62 6.24 -1.29
CA ASN A 153 4.12 5.13 -2.09
C ASN A 153 5.55 4.73 -1.67
N GLY A 154 6.09 3.72 -2.35
CA GLY A 154 7.41 3.17 -2.03
C GLY A 154 8.58 4.13 -2.26
N SER A 155 8.52 5.03 -3.27
CA SER A 155 9.60 5.97 -3.54
C SER A 155 9.81 6.95 -2.40
N GLN A 156 8.73 7.45 -1.79
CA GLN A 156 8.83 8.39 -0.68
C GLN A 156 9.50 7.76 0.56
N LEU A 157 9.17 6.51 0.88
CA LEU A 157 9.80 5.78 1.98
C LEU A 157 11.28 5.46 1.67
N TYR A 158 11.57 5.10 0.43
CA TYR A 158 12.94 4.84 -0.04
C TYR A 158 13.82 6.08 0.03
N ASP A 159 13.31 7.24 -0.39
CA ASP A 159 14.03 8.53 -0.33
C ASP A 159 14.33 8.93 1.11
N LEU A 160 13.37 8.78 2.03
CA LEU A 160 13.58 9.00 3.45
C LEU A 160 14.70 8.09 4.00
N SER A 161 14.64 6.79 3.69
CA SER A 161 15.63 5.81 4.11
C SER A 161 17.02 6.13 3.56
N SER A 162 17.10 6.57 2.30
CA SER A 162 18.35 6.96 1.62
C SER A 162 18.97 8.22 2.23
N ASN A 163 18.15 9.20 2.61
CA ASN A 163 18.62 10.40 3.32
C ASN A 163 19.20 10.04 4.69
N ILE A 164 18.54 9.14 5.43
CA ILE A 164 19.04 8.64 6.72
C ILE A 164 20.40 7.94 6.55
N ALA A 165 20.55 7.09 5.54
CA ALA A 165 21.82 6.43 5.23
C ALA A 165 22.93 7.46 4.95
N THR A 166 22.62 8.50 4.19
CA THR A 166 23.55 9.60 3.89
C THR A 166 23.99 10.34 5.15
N TYR A 167 23.07 10.64 6.06
CA TYR A 167 23.41 11.31 7.33
C TYR A 167 24.29 10.46 8.25
N PHE A 168 24.07 9.14 8.30
CA PHE A 168 24.94 8.26 9.08
C PHE A 168 26.33 8.11 8.45
N GLY A 169 26.43 8.13 7.12
CA GLY A 169 27.69 7.83 6.43
C GLY A 169 28.20 6.44 6.82
N GLY A 170 29.51 6.26 6.93
CA GLY A 170 30.09 4.98 7.37
C GLY A 170 29.67 3.79 6.50
N ASN A 171 29.42 3.99 5.21
CA ASN A 171 28.87 2.98 4.29
C ASN A 171 27.44 2.51 4.61
N ALA A 172 26.65 3.25 5.40
CA ALA A 172 25.22 3.03 5.48
C ALA A 172 24.57 3.19 4.10
N SER A 173 23.56 2.37 3.79
CA SER A 173 22.92 2.35 2.48
C SER A 173 21.50 1.78 2.54
N VAL A 174 20.77 1.93 1.44
CA VAL A 174 19.51 1.22 1.19
C VAL A 174 19.71 0.32 -0.01
N ASN A 175 19.39 -0.96 0.14
CA ASN A 175 19.51 -1.95 -0.92
C ASN A 175 18.35 -1.83 -1.93
N THR A 176 18.48 -2.50 -3.09
CA THR A 176 17.46 -2.45 -4.16
C THR A 176 16.12 -3.07 -3.77
N ASP A 177 16.09 -3.89 -2.72
CA ASP A 177 14.89 -4.46 -2.11
C ASP A 177 14.29 -3.54 -1.02
N GLY A 178 14.88 -2.36 -0.80
CA GLY A 178 14.45 -1.38 0.21
C GLY A 178 15.01 -1.65 1.62
N VAL A 179 15.84 -2.68 1.82
CA VAL A 179 16.39 -3.00 3.13
C VAL A 179 17.50 -2.00 3.50
N PHE A 180 17.39 -1.40 4.68
CA PHE A 180 18.40 -0.48 5.21
C PHE A 180 19.59 -1.24 5.80
N THR A 181 20.80 -0.85 5.40
CA THR A 181 22.08 -1.32 5.96
C THR A 181 22.69 -0.19 6.81
N GLY A 182 22.92 -0.48 8.09
CA GLY A 182 23.48 0.50 9.04
C GLY A 182 24.94 0.88 8.77
N PRO A 183 25.44 1.95 9.42
CA PRO A 183 26.81 2.39 9.24
C PRO A 183 27.81 1.40 9.85
N THR A 184 29.04 1.49 9.40
CA THR A 184 30.23 0.88 9.99
C THR A 184 31.28 1.96 10.19
N TYR A 185 31.54 2.31 11.45
CA TYR A 185 32.59 3.23 11.86
C TYR A 185 33.79 2.44 12.35
N LYS A 186 34.94 2.62 11.72
CA LYS A 186 36.19 1.98 12.14
C LYS A 186 36.97 2.92 13.06
N ILE A 187 37.13 2.55 14.33
CA ILE A 187 37.93 3.28 15.33
C ILE A 187 39.06 2.37 15.79
N GLY A 188 40.31 2.73 15.47
CA GLY A 188 41.45 1.83 15.60
C GLY A 188 41.27 0.60 14.70
N GLU A 189 41.33 -0.59 15.29
CA GLU A 189 41.13 -1.87 14.59
C GLU A 189 39.70 -2.43 14.72
N THR A 190 38.81 -1.75 15.46
CA THR A 190 37.47 -2.24 15.77
C THR A 190 36.40 -1.52 14.96
N ASN A 191 35.40 -2.27 14.49
CA ASN A 191 34.22 -1.75 13.80
C ASN A 191 33.06 -1.54 14.79
N TYR A 192 32.34 -0.43 14.62
CA TYR A 192 31.17 -0.05 15.40
C TYR A 192 30.00 0.24 14.47
N TYR A 193 28.81 -0.25 14.81
CA TYR A 193 27.65 -0.24 13.89
C TYR A 193 26.58 0.81 14.23
N ASN A 194 26.88 1.67 15.21
CA ASN A 194 26.06 2.81 15.56
C ASN A 194 26.95 3.94 16.10
N VAL A 195 26.40 5.15 16.08
CA VAL A 195 27.12 6.37 16.46
C VAL A 195 27.50 6.37 17.94
N GLY A 196 26.62 5.87 18.81
CA GLY A 196 26.82 5.88 20.26
C GLY A 196 28.06 5.10 20.67
N ASP A 197 28.19 3.86 20.19
CA ASP A 197 29.33 3.00 20.51
C ASP A 197 30.62 3.54 19.89
N ALA A 198 30.56 4.06 18.66
CA ALA A 198 31.72 4.67 18.02
C ALA A 198 32.23 5.89 18.81
N LEU A 199 31.32 6.76 19.29
CA LEU A 199 31.68 7.91 20.13
C LEU A 199 32.21 7.47 21.51
N ALA A 200 31.63 6.44 22.12
CA ALA A 200 32.14 5.87 23.37
C ALA A 200 33.56 5.31 23.21
N ALA A 201 33.83 4.65 22.08
CA ALA A 201 35.15 4.14 21.73
C ALA A 201 36.16 5.28 21.55
N ILE A 202 35.81 6.34 20.80
CA ILE A 202 36.65 7.53 20.66
C ILE A 202 36.97 8.15 22.03
N ASN A 203 35.95 8.32 22.88
CA ASN A 203 36.11 8.89 24.21
C ASN A 203 37.05 8.05 25.09
N SER A 204 36.94 6.72 25.01
CA SER A 204 37.84 5.79 25.70
C SER A 204 39.28 5.90 25.17
N SER A 205 39.49 5.86 23.85
CA SER A 205 40.81 5.96 23.23
C SER A 205 41.53 7.27 23.54
N PHE A 206 40.79 8.38 23.63
CA PHE A 206 41.36 9.67 24.04
C PHE A 206 41.80 9.64 25.51
N SER A 207 40.96 9.07 26.39
CA SER A 207 41.26 8.95 27.82
C SER A 207 42.49 8.09 28.09
N THR A 208 42.66 6.98 27.36
CA THR A 208 43.87 6.14 27.48
C THR A 208 45.10 6.87 26.97
N SER A 209 45.03 7.54 25.80
CA SER A 209 46.18 8.26 25.24
C SER A 209 46.64 9.42 26.12
N LEU A 210 45.72 10.13 26.77
CA LEU A 210 46.09 11.16 27.74
C LEU A 210 46.62 10.57 29.05
N GLY A 211 46.11 9.41 29.47
CA GLY A 211 46.59 8.69 30.66
C GLY A 211 48.06 8.28 30.56
N ASP A 212 48.57 8.07 29.35
CA ASP A 212 49.97 7.65 29.11
C ASP A 212 50.94 8.83 28.87
N ALA A 213 50.44 10.07 28.78
CA ALA A 213 51.28 11.24 28.51
C ALA A 213 51.90 11.83 29.80
N LEU A 214 53.11 12.41 29.70
CA LEU A 214 53.65 13.31 30.73
C LEU A 214 52.89 14.64 30.69
N LEU A 215 51.85 14.75 31.52
CA LEU A 215 50.97 15.91 31.55
C LEU A 215 51.44 16.97 32.55
N TRP A 216 51.20 18.24 32.21
CA TRP A 216 51.39 19.36 33.12
C TRP A 216 50.37 19.32 34.25
N ASP A 217 50.85 19.25 35.50
CA ASP A 217 50.04 19.41 36.69
C ASP A 217 49.99 20.91 37.05
N ALA A 218 48.87 21.55 36.72
CA ALA A 218 48.64 22.97 36.98
C ALA A 218 48.61 23.31 38.48
N THR A 219 48.22 22.37 39.34
CA THR A 219 48.20 22.57 40.79
C THR A 219 49.61 22.55 41.34
N ALA A 220 50.43 21.62 40.85
CA ALA A 220 51.81 21.46 41.29
C ALA A 220 52.81 22.38 40.56
N GLY A 221 52.38 23.04 39.49
CA GLY A 221 53.20 23.94 38.66
C GLY A 221 54.35 23.25 37.93
N LYS A 222 54.20 21.97 37.57
CA LYS A 222 55.25 21.15 36.94
C LYS A 222 54.66 20.00 36.12
N PHE A 223 55.47 19.41 35.24
CA PHE A 223 55.12 18.12 34.63
C PHE A 223 55.09 17.01 35.70
N SER A 224 54.09 16.14 35.63
CA SER A 224 53.92 15.01 36.53
C SER A 224 54.41 13.73 35.89
N ALA A 225 55.33 13.03 36.57
CA ALA A 225 55.75 11.68 36.21
C ALA A 225 54.88 10.60 36.86
N LYS A 226 53.69 10.94 37.37
CA LYS A 226 52.76 9.97 37.92
C LYS A 226 52.02 9.27 36.78
N HIS A 227 51.83 7.96 36.89
CA HIS A 227 51.12 7.16 35.88
C HIS A 227 50.16 6.16 36.53
N GLY A 228 49.14 5.75 35.78
CA GLY A 228 48.14 4.76 36.21
C GLY A 228 47.11 5.29 37.21
N THR A 229 46.17 4.42 37.61
CA THR A 229 45.00 4.78 38.44
C THR A 229 45.35 5.11 39.89
N ASN A 230 46.51 4.67 40.37
CA ASN A 230 46.95 4.90 41.74
C ASN A 230 47.71 6.23 41.91
N GLY A 231 48.11 6.87 40.80
CA GLY A 231 48.83 8.15 40.84
C GLY A 231 50.24 8.06 41.43
N ASP A 232 50.89 6.90 41.31
CA ASP A 232 52.23 6.64 41.83
C ASP A 232 53.29 7.27 40.94
N ALA A 233 54.39 7.75 41.54
CA ALA A 233 55.52 8.28 40.78
C ALA A 233 56.15 7.16 39.94
N SER A 234 56.38 7.44 38.67
CA SER A 234 56.99 6.51 37.72
C SER A 234 58.40 6.94 37.33
N VAL A 235 59.19 5.96 36.90
CA VAL A 235 60.54 6.19 36.38
C VAL A 235 60.44 6.82 35.00
N ILE A 236 61.23 7.87 34.76
CA ILE A 236 61.50 8.38 33.41
C ILE A 236 62.83 7.76 32.97
N THR A 237 62.78 6.90 31.97
CA THR A 237 63.95 6.21 31.40
C THR A 237 64.26 6.72 30.00
N ASP A 238 65.36 6.25 29.41
CA ASP A 238 65.85 6.64 28.08
C ASP A 238 66.19 8.14 27.98
N VAL A 239 66.56 8.72 29.13
CA VAL A 239 67.09 10.08 29.24
C VAL A 239 68.57 10.03 28.88
N ALA A 240 68.95 10.70 27.77
CA ALA A 240 70.34 10.87 27.38
C ALA A 240 71.15 11.64 28.44
N ASP A 241 72.48 11.53 28.40
CA ASP A 241 73.35 12.30 29.31
C ASP A 241 73.14 13.80 29.08
N GLY A 242 72.71 14.52 30.11
CA GLY A 242 72.52 15.98 30.06
C GLY A 242 73.84 16.73 30.16
N GLU A 243 73.91 17.95 29.63
CA GLU A 243 75.08 18.79 29.81
C GLU A 243 75.29 19.12 31.31
N ILE A 244 76.53 19.01 31.80
CA ILE A 244 76.89 19.37 33.18
C ILE A 244 77.59 20.73 33.17
N SER A 245 76.82 21.80 33.41
CA SER A 245 77.30 23.18 33.56
C SER A 245 76.39 23.99 34.50
N ASP A 246 76.89 25.13 35.01
CA ASP A 246 76.17 25.97 36.00
C ASP A 246 74.87 26.61 35.47
N SER A 247 74.62 26.52 34.17
CA SER A 247 73.43 27.05 33.50
C SER A 247 72.58 25.97 32.81
N SER A 248 72.92 24.69 32.96
CA SER A 248 72.20 23.62 32.29
C SER A 248 70.76 23.49 32.79
N SER A 249 69.83 23.23 31.87
CA SER A 249 68.44 22.87 32.16
C SER A 249 68.11 21.44 31.71
N ASP A 250 69.15 20.66 31.40
CA ASP A 250 69.00 19.28 30.98
C ASP A 250 68.73 18.38 32.19
N ALA A 251 67.91 17.35 31.98
CA ALA A 251 67.79 16.28 32.96
C ALA A 251 69.09 15.47 32.98
N VAL A 252 69.57 15.11 34.17
CA VAL A 252 70.69 14.17 34.34
C VAL A 252 70.16 12.76 34.57
N ASN A 253 70.86 11.75 34.08
CA ASN A 253 70.46 10.36 34.24
C ASN A 253 71.29 9.61 35.30
N GLY A 254 70.92 8.35 35.55
CA GLY A 254 71.58 7.51 36.55
C GLY A 254 73.06 7.22 36.25
N SER A 255 73.49 7.23 34.98
CA SER A 255 74.88 6.98 34.59
C SER A 255 75.81 8.09 35.07
N GLN A 256 75.37 9.34 34.90
CA GLN A 256 76.09 10.54 35.31
C GLN A 256 76.19 10.61 36.84
N LEU A 257 75.09 10.34 37.56
CA LEU A 257 75.09 10.27 39.02
C LEU A 257 75.96 9.13 39.55
N HIS A 258 75.95 7.97 38.89
CA HIS A 258 76.82 6.86 39.23
C HIS A 258 78.30 7.22 39.04
N GLY A 259 78.65 7.93 37.95
CA GLY A 259 79.99 8.45 37.72
C GLY A 259 80.49 9.32 38.88
N VAL A 260 79.65 10.24 39.37
CA VAL A 260 79.94 11.05 40.55
C VAL A 260 80.10 10.17 41.81
N SER A 261 79.19 9.21 42.03
CA SER A 261 79.25 8.32 43.18
C SER A 261 80.54 7.48 43.21
N SER A 262 80.97 6.97 42.06
CA SER A 262 82.21 6.20 41.93
C SER A 262 83.44 7.06 42.20
N TYR A 263 83.47 8.30 41.69
CA TYR A 263 84.54 9.25 41.99
C TYR A 263 84.65 9.56 43.49
N VAL A 264 83.52 9.74 44.17
CA VAL A 264 83.49 9.97 45.62
C VAL A 264 83.98 8.75 46.40
N VAL A 265 83.57 7.54 46.01
CA VAL A 265 84.03 6.29 46.64
C VAL A 265 85.54 6.12 46.45
N ASP A 266 86.09 6.42 45.28
CA ASP A 266 87.55 6.38 45.08
C ASP A 266 88.26 7.42 45.96
N ALA A 267 87.78 8.66 45.98
CA ALA A 267 88.36 9.72 46.80
C ALA A 267 88.38 9.40 48.31
N LEU A 268 87.40 8.61 48.80
CA LEU A 268 87.28 8.24 50.22
C LEU A 268 87.81 6.82 50.55
N GLY A 269 87.80 5.91 49.59
CA GLY A 269 88.18 4.50 49.71
C GLY A 269 89.68 4.27 49.55
N VAL A 270 90.40 5.19 48.90
CA VAL A 270 91.85 5.27 49.03
C VAL A 270 92.18 6.00 50.33
N VAL A 271 92.02 5.34 51.48
CA VAL A 271 92.96 5.61 52.57
C VAL A 271 94.27 4.96 52.12
N PRO A 272 95.28 5.72 51.66
CA PRO A 272 96.52 5.10 51.23
C PRO A 272 97.06 4.27 52.41
N LYS A 273 97.64 3.10 52.11
CA LYS A 273 98.21 2.18 53.12
C LYS A 273 99.20 2.87 54.08
N SER A 274 99.70 4.05 53.72
CA SER A 274 100.50 4.96 54.53
C SER A 274 99.77 5.67 55.68
N MET A 275 98.43 5.62 55.75
CA MET A 275 97.62 6.25 56.81
C MET A 275 97.09 5.27 57.88
N GLN A 276 97.32 3.96 57.75
CA GLN A 276 96.91 2.96 58.77
C GLN A 276 97.89 2.82 59.96
N THR A 277 99.05 3.50 59.95
CA THR A 277 100.11 3.30 60.98
C THR A 277 100.63 4.57 61.65
N ALA A 278 99.93 5.71 61.58
CA ALA A 278 100.37 6.92 62.28
C ALA A 278 99.52 7.19 63.55
N PRO A 279 100.08 7.04 64.77
CA PRO A 279 99.40 7.45 65.98
C PRO A 279 99.46 8.99 66.13
N SER A 280 98.29 9.60 66.34
CA SER A 280 98.09 10.88 67.02
C SER A 280 98.93 12.08 66.55
N LEU A 281 98.32 12.98 65.75
CA LEU A 281 98.57 14.42 65.92
C LEU A 281 97.32 15.14 66.42
N ARG A 282 97.43 15.55 67.69
CA ARG A 282 96.51 16.43 68.40
C ARG A 282 96.39 17.80 67.71
N ARG A 283 95.15 18.29 67.69
CA ARG A 283 94.68 19.68 67.90
C ARG A 283 95.60 20.82 67.44
N ARG A 284 95.09 21.63 66.51
CA ARG A 284 94.96 23.09 66.70
C ARG A 284 93.67 23.61 66.03
N THR A 285 92.71 24.05 66.83
CA THR A 285 91.69 25.06 66.46
C THR A 285 92.29 26.46 66.62
N PRO A 286 91.78 27.46 65.89
CA PRO A 286 90.77 28.33 66.51
C PRO A 286 89.60 28.64 65.54
N LEU A 287 88.37 28.54 66.02
CA LEU A 287 87.19 29.02 65.29
C LEU A 287 86.29 29.80 66.26
N LEU A 288 86.23 31.12 66.06
CA LEU A 288 85.24 32.08 66.55
C LEU A 288 85.50 33.36 65.72
N MET A 289 84.55 34.14 65.18
CA MET A 289 83.18 34.42 65.61
C MET A 289 82.46 35.28 64.53
N LEU A 290 81.14 35.04 64.38
CA LEU A 290 80.01 35.95 64.00
C LEU A 290 80.02 36.73 62.66
N ILE A 291 78.91 36.86 61.92
CA ILE A 291 77.61 37.52 62.24
C ILE A 291 76.49 36.86 61.37
N THR A 292 75.45 36.17 61.88
CA THR A 292 74.09 36.58 62.36
C THR A 292 73.24 37.34 61.31
N ILE A 293 72.03 36.89 60.95
CA ILE A 293 70.68 37.28 61.50
C ILE A 293 69.64 36.28 60.95
N MET A 294 68.99 35.44 61.79
CA MET A 294 67.64 35.62 62.42
C MET A 294 66.50 35.73 61.39
N SER A 295 65.73 34.66 61.07
CA SER A 295 64.64 34.00 61.84
C SER A 295 63.41 34.87 62.10
N VAL A 296 62.25 34.44 61.57
CA VAL A 296 60.88 34.59 62.09
C VAL A 296 60.14 33.31 61.67
N MET A 297 59.95 32.29 62.52
CA MET A 297 58.76 32.00 63.37
C MET A 297 57.41 31.97 62.62
N PRO A 298 56.41 31.23 63.11
CA PRO A 298 56.34 29.83 63.52
C PRO A 298 55.70 28.93 62.44
#